data_AF-A0AAE3GZZ9-F1
#
_entry.id   AF-A0AAE3GZZ9-F1
#
_cell.length_a   1.000
_cell.length_b   1.000
_cell.length_c   1.000
_cell.angle_alpha   90.00
_cell.angle_beta   90.00
_cell.angle_gamma   90.00
#
_symmetry.space_group_name_H-M   'P 1'
#
loop_
_entity.id
_entity.type
_entity.pdbx_description
1 polymer ?
#
loop_
_entity_poly.entity_id
_entity_poly.type
_entity_poly.pdbx_seq_one_letter_code
_entity_poly.pdbx_strand_id
1 'polypeptide(L)'
;MKSEVFNNGIGSPYSFDYPTLTKEEEKEILATLFEQLLIFDSITISTGNLNFALLFLLDKLGNNIVLRLIESGYIKFMIWSPILVTSGGLRLENGLIDESIVYGRPPITAGTLTKEDLDPEKNIYNAIQHFGWTKEKIRNFTKKATKNYVVPDGMAFANDSAKLIINAYENNNLKQLGLPFERDPNQLHIHERQLLLELGHKVLETAILSKYNYKGYQNEHFEICKQNINNIGNALKITDNVSEILKIENVPNLKLLYQNENLDFESVFKLRHLSSAKYFRKWINEVGENSNSYEITSEYINQIQGNTKFFQSTKGKFLKNLGLFGVTTGIGTIIGGQLGAIAGTAIGKLVEPAVDLGLGLLETFWFDDLLNGKNPRMFIDAIKKENSL
;
A
#
# COMPACT_ATOMS: atom_id res chain seq x y z
N MET A 1 -5.39 15.19 2.62
CA MET A 1 -5.87 13.91 3.19
C MET A 1 -4.63 13.10 3.57
N LYS A 2 -4.63 12.34 4.69
CA LYS A 2 -3.48 11.45 4.98
C LYS A 2 -3.52 10.29 4.00
N SER A 3 -2.40 9.96 3.37
CA SER A 3 -2.33 8.86 2.42
C SER A 3 -2.02 7.56 3.15
N GLU A 4 -3.04 6.74 3.41
CA GLU A 4 -2.91 5.44 4.07
C GLU A 4 -3.01 4.29 3.06
N VAL A 5 -2.09 3.33 3.14
CA VAL A 5 -2.05 2.14 2.29
C VAL A 5 -2.30 0.88 3.10
N PHE A 6 -3.02 -0.08 2.53
CA PHE A 6 -3.24 -1.40 3.11
C PHE A 6 -2.26 -2.40 2.50
N ASN A 7 -1.59 -3.18 3.35
CA ASN A 7 -0.60 -4.18 2.98
C ASN A 7 -1.00 -5.56 3.53
N ASN A 8 -1.27 -6.50 2.64
CA ASN A 8 -1.54 -7.91 2.90
C ASN A 8 -0.43 -8.86 2.41
N GLY A 9 0.74 -8.30 2.05
CA GLY A 9 1.88 -9.06 1.53
C GLY A 9 2.77 -9.70 2.60
N ILE A 10 2.73 -9.21 3.86
CA ILE A 10 3.50 -9.83 4.97
C ILE A 10 2.77 -11.04 5.55
N GLY A 11 1.44 -10.95 5.66
CA GLY A 11 0.60 -12.03 6.15
C GLY A 11 -0.71 -12.04 5.43
N SER A 12 -1.13 -13.21 4.95
CA SER A 12 -2.42 -13.38 4.33
C SER A 12 -3.52 -13.26 5.38
N PRO A 13 -4.55 -12.42 5.16
CA PRO A 13 -5.73 -12.38 6.03
C PRO A 13 -6.51 -13.71 6.07
N TYR A 14 -6.22 -14.62 5.14
CA TYR A 14 -6.91 -15.89 4.96
C TYR A 14 -6.07 -17.11 5.35
N SER A 15 -4.81 -16.91 5.76
CA SER A 15 -3.97 -17.99 6.27
C SER A 15 -4.04 -18.04 7.79
N PHE A 16 -4.30 -19.23 8.33
CA PHE A 16 -4.36 -19.50 9.76
C PHE A 16 -3.05 -20.08 10.31
N ASP A 17 -2.02 -20.19 9.47
CA ASP A 17 -0.73 -20.78 9.79
C ASP A 17 0.41 -19.75 9.63
N TYR A 18 1.58 -20.08 10.18
CA TYR A 18 2.81 -19.34 9.91
C TYR A 18 3.28 -19.67 8.49
N PRO A 19 3.34 -18.68 7.56
CA PRO A 19 3.81 -18.95 6.22
C PRO A 19 5.30 -19.31 6.27
N THR A 20 5.69 -20.31 5.47
CA THR A 20 7.10 -20.63 5.26
C THR A 20 7.60 -19.76 4.12
N LEU A 21 8.40 -18.75 4.44
CA LEU A 21 8.97 -17.83 3.47
C LEU A 21 10.39 -18.24 3.10
N THR A 22 10.69 -18.20 1.81
CA THR A 22 12.05 -18.24 1.28
C THR A 22 12.79 -16.93 1.58
N LYS A 23 14.13 -16.95 1.58
CA LYS A 23 14.92 -15.73 1.84
C LYS A 23 14.64 -14.63 0.82
N GLU A 24 14.38 -15.03 -0.42
CA GLU A 24 14.02 -14.15 -1.53
C GLU A 24 12.66 -13.47 -1.27
N GLU A 25 11.65 -14.23 -0.82
CA GLU A 25 10.35 -13.68 -0.43
C GLU A 25 10.47 -12.73 0.77
N GLU A 26 11.24 -13.10 1.79
CA GLU A 26 11.50 -12.21 2.93
C GLU A 26 12.12 -10.88 2.48
N LYS A 27 13.11 -10.93 1.58
CA LYS A 27 13.79 -9.74 1.04
C LYS A 27 12.83 -8.87 0.23
N GLU A 28 11.96 -9.47 -0.58
CA GLU A 28 10.97 -8.73 -1.37
C GLU A 28 9.89 -8.08 -0.50
N ILE A 29 9.44 -8.78 0.55
CA ILE A 29 8.50 -8.23 1.54
C ILE A 29 9.09 -7.00 2.23
N LEU A 30 10.34 -7.10 2.68
CA LEU A 30 11.04 -5.99 3.35
C LEU A 30 11.29 -4.80 2.40
N ALA A 31 11.69 -5.07 1.16
CA ALA A 31 11.87 -4.04 0.13
C ALA A 31 10.57 -3.30 -0.17
N THR A 32 9.47 -4.05 -0.30
CA THR A 32 8.13 -3.51 -0.51
C THR A 32 7.69 -2.64 0.67
N LEU A 33 7.88 -3.12 1.90
CA LEU A 33 7.55 -2.33 3.10
C LEU A 33 8.39 -1.04 3.18
N PHE A 34 9.69 -1.12 2.89
CA PHE A 34 10.58 0.03 2.86
C PHE A 34 10.11 1.10 1.87
N GLU A 35 9.80 0.70 0.63
CA GLU A 35 9.25 1.60 -0.38
C GLU A 35 7.94 2.27 0.10
N GLN A 36 7.00 1.48 0.62
CA GLN A 36 5.74 2.01 1.13
C GLN A 36 5.96 3.03 2.27
N LEU A 37 6.96 2.79 3.13
CA LEU A 37 7.36 3.70 4.21
C LEU A 37 8.05 4.97 3.71
N LEU A 38 8.35 5.11 2.42
CA LEU A 38 8.84 6.36 1.85
C LEU A 38 7.76 7.09 1.04
N ILE A 39 6.76 6.37 0.52
CA ILE A 39 5.73 6.92 -0.39
C ILE A 39 4.41 7.27 0.33
N PHE A 40 4.03 6.55 1.38
CA PHE A 40 2.73 6.73 2.06
C PHE A 40 2.87 7.35 3.45
N ASP A 41 1.82 7.96 4.01
CA ASP A 41 1.82 8.57 5.35
C ASP A 41 1.63 7.56 6.48
N SER A 42 0.99 6.42 6.20
CA SER A 42 0.84 5.30 7.12
C SER A 42 0.59 4.03 6.31
N ILE A 43 1.00 2.89 6.86
CA ILE A 43 0.74 1.55 6.34
C ILE A 43 -0.11 0.82 7.36
N THR A 44 -1.21 0.22 6.93
CA THR A 44 -2.01 -0.70 7.74
C THR A 44 -1.75 -2.11 7.23
N ILE A 45 -1.10 -2.93 8.05
CA ILE A 45 -0.71 -4.30 7.69
C ILE A 45 -1.80 -5.26 8.19
N SER A 46 -2.36 -6.09 7.31
CA SER A 46 -3.30 -7.12 7.73
C SER A 46 -2.59 -8.22 8.51
N THR A 47 -3.26 -8.73 9.53
CA THR A 47 -2.72 -9.79 10.37
C THR A 47 -3.85 -10.69 10.86
N GLY A 48 -3.60 -11.99 11.00
CA GLY A 48 -4.54 -12.94 11.59
C GLY A 48 -4.40 -13.01 13.12
N ASN A 49 -5.03 -14.04 13.70
CA ASN A 49 -4.95 -14.38 15.13
C ASN A 49 -3.54 -14.82 15.61
N LEU A 50 -2.65 -15.22 14.70
CA LEU A 50 -1.26 -15.53 15.05
C LEU A 50 -0.36 -14.30 15.07
N ASN A 51 -0.89 -13.17 14.61
CA ASN A 51 -0.20 -11.91 14.46
C ASN A 51 1.18 -12.02 13.76
N PHE A 52 1.24 -12.83 12.69
CA PHE A 52 2.48 -13.13 12.00
C PHE A 52 3.20 -11.87 11.51
N ALA A 53 2.46 -10.86 11.05
CA ALA A 53 3.06 -9.61 10.58
C ALA A 53 3.92 -8.93 11.66
N LEU A 54 3.46 -8.88 12.91
CA LEU A 54 4.27 -8.33 14.00
C LEU A 54 5.49 -9.21 14.29
N LEU A 55 5.30 -10.54 14.35
CA LEU A 55 6.37 -11.49 14.60
C LEU A 55 7.48 -11.38 13.54
N PHE A 56 7.10 -11.36 12.26
CA PHE A 56 8.01 -11.18 11.14
C PHE A 56 8.81 -9.88 11.25
N LEU A 57 8.15 -8.75 11.52
CA LEU A 57 8.84 -7.47 11.64
C LEU A 57 9.80 -7.43 12.82
N LEU A 58 9.43 -8.03 13.96
CA LEU A 58 10.29 -8.10 15.13
C LEU A 58 11.54 -8.97 14.87
N ASP A 59 11.38 -10.08 14.16
CA ASP A 59 12.48 -10.95 13.75
C ASP A 59 13.45 -10.24 12.80
N LYS A 60 12.93 -9.57 11.76
CA LYS A 60 13.77 -8.98 10.70
C LYS A 60 14.32 -7.60 11.00
N LEU A 61 13.57 -6.76 11.70
CA LEU A 61 13.95 -5.35 11.95
C LEU A 61 14.38 -5.09 13.40
N GLY A 62 14.06 -6.01 14.31
CA GLY A 62 14.30 -5.83 15.73
C GLY A 62 13.30 -4.90 16.42
N ASN A 63 13.25 -5.02 17.74
CA ASN A 63 12.18 -4.42 18.55
C ASN A 63 12.19 -2.89 18.60
N ASN A 64 13.37 -2.26 18.50
CA ASN A 64 13.49 -0.81 18.60
C ASN A 64 12.92 -0.11 17.35
N ILE A 65 13.30 -0.59 16.16
CA ILE A 65 12.80 -0.07 14.88
C ILE A 65 11.29 -0.27 14.81
N VAL A 66 10.81 -1.50 15.07
CA VAL A 66 9.38 -1.83 15.02
C VAL A 66 8.56 -0.96 15.97
N LEU A 67 9.00 -0.82 17.22
CA LEU A 67 8.28 0.02 18.18
C LEU A 67 8.25 1.48 17.72
N ARG A 68 9.35 2.01 17.19
CA ARG A 68 9.42 3.38 16.68
C ARG A 68 8.51 3.60 15.47
N LEU A 69 8.43 2.64 14.54
CA LEU A 69 7.50 2.66 13.41
C LEU A 69 6.04 2.71 13.88
N ILE A 70 5.71 1.92 14.91
CA ILE A 70 4.36 1.87 15.50
C ILE A 70 4.03 3.16 16.26
N GLU A 71 4.90 3.62 17.17
CA GLU A 71 4.68 4.83 17.97
C GLU A 71 4.61 6.10 17.12
N SER A 72 5.35 6.14 16.00
CA SER A 72 5.29 7.24 15.03
C SER A 72 4.03 7.20 14.15
N GLY A 73 3.20 6.16 14.27
CA GLY A 73 2.00 5.95 13.44
C GLY A 73 2.32 5.66 11.98
N TYR A 74 3.52 5.15 11.68
CA TYR A 74 3.90 4.76 10.31
C TYR A 74 3.38 3.38 9.96
N ILE A 75 3.28 2.50 10.96
CA ILE A 75 2.68 1.18 10.85
C ILE A 75 1.53 1.06 11.84
N LYS A 76 0.40 0.60 11.32
CA LYS A 76 -0.75 0.10 12.07
C LYS A 76 -0.98 -1.36 11.69
N PHE A 77 -1.67 -2.09 12.53
CA PHE A 77 -2.09 -3.46 12.24
C PHE A 77 -3.60 -3.53 12.17
N MET A 78 -4.12 -4.30 11.22
CA MET A 78 -5.53 -4.66 11.18
C MET A 78 -5.67 -6.15 11.47
N ILE A 79 -6.28 -6.50 12.60
CA ILE A 79 -6.63 -7.90 12.88
C ILE A 79 -7.78 -8.24 11.94
N TRP A 80 -7.50 -9.07 10.95
CA TRP A 80 -8.46 -9.46 9.95
C TRP A 80 -9.51 -10.37 10.58
N SER A 81 -10.67 -9.79 10.88
CA SER A 81 -11.77 -10.48 11.54
C SER A 81 -12.75 -11.20 10.60
N PRO A 82 -13.06 -10.75 9.36
CA PRO A 82 -14.09 -11.38 8.55
C PRO A 82 -13.58 -12.66 7.89
N ILE A 83 -14.41 -13.69 7.90
CA ILE A 83 -14.11 -14.99 7.32
C ILE A 83 -15.17 -15.33 6.27
N LEU A 84 -14.72 -15.68 5.08
CA LEU A 84 -15.52 -16.37 4.07
C LEU A 84 -14.89 -17.73 3.82
N VAL A 85 -15.71 -18.78 3.86
CA VAL A 85 -15.29 -20.17 3.63
C VAL A 85 -16.25 -20.89 2.71
N THR A 86 -15.74 -21.91 2.03
CA THR A 86 -16.55 -22.90 1.30
C THR A 86 -16.17 -24.31 1.71
N SER A 87 -17.02 -25.29 1.39
CA SER A 87 -16.74 -26.70 1.63
C SER A 87 -16.05 -27.31 0.42
N GLY A 88 -14.89 -27.94 0.63
CA GLY A 88 -14.13 -28.65 -0.39
C GLY A 88 -14.49 -30.13 -0.55
N GLY A 89 -15.69 -30.55 -0.10
CA GLY A 89 -16.08 -31.97 -0.08
C GLY A 89 -15.42 -32.78 1.04
N LEU A 90 -15.70 -34.09 1.05
CA LEU A 90 -15.09 -35.04 2.01
C LEU A 90 -13.98 -35.81 1.30
N ARG A 91 -12.75 -35.72 1.81
CA ARG A 91 -11.66 -36.56 1.33
C ARG A 91 -11.85 -37.99 1.85
N LEU A 92 -12.08 -38.93 0.95
CA LEU A 92 -12.23 -40.35 1.24
C LEU A 92 -10.85 -41.00 1.48
N GLU A 93 -10.83 -42.18 2.10
CA GLU A 93 -9.60 -42.94 2.37
C GLU A 93 -8.80 -43.27 1.11
N ASN A 94 -9.49 -43.45 -0.03
CA ASN A 94 -8.88 -43.70 -1.33
C ASN A 94 -8.30 -42.43 -1.99
N GLY A 95 -8.37 -41.27 -1.33
CA GLY A 95 -7.86 -39.99 -1.83
C GLY A 95 -8.81 -39.24 -2.76
N LEU A 96 -9.96 -39.82 -3.14
CA LEU A 96 -11.00 -39.12 -3.92
C LEU A 96 -11.77 -38.14 -3.04
N ILE A 97 -12.32 -37.10 -3.67
CA ILE A 97 -13.18 -36.12 -3.00
C ILE A 97 -14.63 -36.48 -3.31
N ASP A 98 -15.40 -36.75 -2.26
CA ASP A 98 -16.85 -36.87 -2.36
C ASP A 98 -17.48 -35.48 -2.38
N GLU A 99 -17.94 -35.06 -3.56
CA GLU A 99 -18.63 -33.79 -3.74
C GLU A 99 -20.11 -33.85 -3.33
N SER A 100 -20.69 -35.05 -3.14
CA SER A 100 -22.12 -35.18 -2.88
C SER A 100 -22.54 -34.44 -1.60
N ILE A 101 -21.61 -34.32 -0.64
CA ILE A 101 -21.83 -33.65 0.63
C ILE A 101 -21.94 -32.13 0.54
N VAL A 102 -21.53 -31.52 -0.59
CA VAL A 102 -21.59 -30.06 -0.77
C VAL A 102 -22.95 -29.61 -1.32
N TYR A 103 -23.65 -30.49 -2.05
CA TYR A 103 -24.93 -30.14 -2.67
C TYR A 103 -26.03 -29.88 -1.63
N GLY A 104 -26.84 -28.86 -1.87
CA GLY A 104 -27.89 -28.42 -0.95
C GLY A 104 -27.39 -27.59 0.24
N ARG A 105 -26.08 -27.33 0.34
CA ARG A 105 -25.49 -26.41 1.32
C ARG A 105 -25.15 -25.07 0.69
N PRO A 106 -25.14 -23.97 1.48
CA PRO A 106 -24.67 -22.67 1.01
C PRO A 106 -23.32 -22.76 0.26
N PRO A 107 -23.16 -22.10 -0.90
CA PRO A 107 -21.91 -22.15 -1.68
C PRO A 107 -20.74 -21.50 -0.95
N ILE A 108 -21.02 -20.48 -0.15
CA ILE A 108 -20.08 -19.82 0.75
C ILE A 108 -20.78 -19.51 2.08
N THR A 109 -20.04 -19.52 3.17
CA THR A 109 -20.52 -19.17 4.51
C THR A 109 -19.70 -18.02 5.08
N ALA A 110 -20.40 -17.06 5.68
CA ALA A 110 -19.80 -15.93 6.37
C ALA A 110 -19.57 -16.25 7.85
N GLY A 111 -18.46 -15.75 8.38
CA GLY A 111 -18.10 -15.88 9.79
C GLY A 111 -17.20 -14.74 10.25
N THR A 112 -16.82 -14.81 11.53
CA THR A 112 -15.87 -13.90 12.15
C THR A 112 -14.98 -14.68 13.11
N LEU A 113 -13.77 -14.17 13.35
CA LEU A 113 -12.93 -14.63 14.45
C LEU A 113 -13.63 -14.47 15.81
N THR A 114 -13.24 -15.31 16.77
CA THR A 114 -13.75 -15.27 18.14
C THR A 114 -13.31 -14.00 18.87
N LYS A 115 -14.00 -13.61 19.95
CA LYS A 115 -13.61 -12.42 20.72
C LYS A 115 -12.19 -12.52 21.27
N GLU A 116 -11.81 -13.74 21.65
CA GLU A 116 -10.48 -14.06 22.16
C GLU A 116 -9.40 -13.92 21.09
N ASP A 117 -9.71 -14.17 19.81
CA ASP A 117 -8.78 -14.01 18.69
C ASP A 117 -8.71 -12.56 18.18
N LEU A 118 -9.71 -11.74 18.54
CA LEU A 118 -9.77 -10.32 18.19
C LEU A 118 -9.10 -9.41 19.22
N ASP A 119 -8.64 -9.95 20.35
CA ASP A 119 -7.94 -9.18 21.39
C ASP A 119 -6.53 -8.79 20.93
N PRO A 120 -6.25 -7.49 20.68
CA PRO A 120 -4.93 -7.06 20.26
C PRO A 120 -3.84 -7.33 21.30
N GLU A 121 -4.13 -7.24 22.60
CA GLU A 121 -3.13 -7.44 23.63
C GLU A 121 -2.63 -8.89 23.65
N LYS A 122 -3.57 -9.84 23.54
CA LYS A 122 -3.28 -11.26 23.43
C LYS A 122 -2.51 -11.58 22.14
N ASN A 123 -2.93 -11.03 21.00
CA ASN A 123 -2.26 -11.20 19.72
C ASN A 123 -0.81 -10.68 19.74
N ILE A 124 -0.59 -9.50 20.33
CA ILE A 124 0.74 -8.92 20.51
C ILE A 124 1.60 -9.78 21.45
N TYR A 125 1.03 -10.22 22.58
CA TYR A 125 1.72 -11.10 23.52
C TYR A 125 2.17 -12.39 22.85
N ASN A 126 1.27 -13.03 22.09
CA ASN A 126 1.55 -14.28 21.39
C ASN A 126 2.68 -14.14 20.37
N ALA A 127 2.75 -13.01 19.64
CA ALA A 127 3.87 -12.76 18.73
C ALA A 127 5.19 -12.54 19.46
N ILE A 128 5.18 -11.88 20.63
CA ILE A 128 6.40 -11.42 21.31
C ILE A 128 7.02 -12.48 22.23
N GLN A 129 6.23 -13.38 22.81
CA GLN A 129 6.70 -14.34 23.81
C GLN A 129 7.86 -15.22 23.32
N HIS A 130 8.01 -15.40 22.00
CA HIS A 130 9.07 -16.19 21.37
C HIS A 130 10.46 -15.52 21.41
N PHE A 131 10.55 -14.21 21.70
CA PHE A 131 11.81 -13.47 21.67
C PHE A 131 12.57 -13.41 23.01
N GLY A 132 12.12 -14.14 24.03
CA GLY A 132 12.81 -14.20 25.34
C GLY A 132 12.83 -12.87 26.11
N TRP A 133 11.88 -11.96 25.85
CA TRP A 133 11.83 -10.66 26.51
C TRP A 133 11.36 -10.76 27.96
N THR A 134 11.80 -9.81 28.80
CA THR A 134 11.31 -9.70 30.17
C THR A 134 9.83 -9.33 30.19
N LYS A 135 9.10 -9.78 31.21
CA LYS A 135 7.66 -9.45 31.38
C LYS A 135 7.38 -7.95 31.33
N GLU A 136 8.29 -7.14 31.88
CA GLU A 136 8.17 -5.69 31.84
C GLU A 136 8.30 -5.12 30.43
N LYS A 137 9.28 -5.60 29.65
CA LYS A 137 9.48 -5.20 28.25
C LYS A 137 8.26 -5.58 27.40
N ILE A 138 7.74 -6.79 27.58
CA ILE A 138 6.51 -7.26 26.91
C ILE A 138 5.35 -6.33 27.24
N ARG A 139 5.08 -6.09 28.53
CA ARG A 139 3.98 -5.23 28.98
C ARG A 139 4.10 -3.81 28.42
N ASN A 140 5.30 -3.23 28.43
CA ASN A 140 5.53 -1.88 27.90
C ASN A 140 5.31 -1.84 26.38
N PHE A 141 5.84 -2.82 25.64
CA PHE A 141 5.64 -2.92 24.20
C PHE A 141 4.15 -3.08 23.88
N THR A 142 3.46 -4.04 24.50
CA THR A 142 2.03 -4.29 24.28
C THR A 142 1.22 -3.02 24.52
N LYS A 143 1.42 -2.34 25.65
CA LYS A 143 0.70 -1.09 25.97
C LYS A 143 0.87 0.00 24.89
N LYS A 144 2.07 0.10 24.29
CA LYS A 144 2.38 1.06 23.23
C LYS A 144 1.80 0.63 21.89
N ALA A 145 1.91 -0.65 21.55
CA ALA A 145 1.51 -1.20 20.26
C ALA A 145 -0.01 -1.33 20.10
N THR A 146 -0.74 -1.74 21.15
CA THR A 146 -2.20 -1.96 21.12
C THR A 146 -2.99 -0.79 20.54
N LYS A 147 -2.54 0.45 20.77
CA LYS A 147 -3.21 1.66 20.26
C LYS A 147 -3.21 1.80 18.74
N ASN A 148 -2.34 1.06 18.06
CA ASN A 148 -2.20 1.08 16.60
C ASN A 148 -2.80 -0.18 15.95
N TYR A 149 -3.64 -0.92 16.68
CA TYR A 149 -4.41 -2.04 16.16
C TYR A 149 -5.84 -1.59 15.84
N VAL A 150 -6.35 -2.06 14.70
CA VAL A 150 -7.72 -1.86 14.23
C VAL A 150 -8.36 -3.22 14.05
N VAL A 151 -9.62 -3.34 14.47
CA VAL A 151 -10.42 -4.55 14.28
C VAL A 151 -11.69 -4.17 13.50
N PRO A 152 -11.91 -4.72 12.29
CA PRO A 152 -13.13 -4.49 11.54
C PRO A 152 -14.30 -5.29 12.13
N ASP A 153 -15.52 -4.87 11.80
CA ASP A 153 -16.74 -5.63 12.11
C ASP A 153 -16.83 -6.86 11.18
N GLY A 154 -16.17 -7.93 11.59
CA GLY A 154 -15.95 -9.10 10.74
C GLY A 154 -17.25 -9.74 10.27
N MET A 155 -18.24 -9.85 11.16
CA MET A 155 -19.50 -10.50 10.85
C MET A 155 -20.34 -9.69 9.86
N ALA A 156 -20.42 -8.38 10.02
CA ALA A 156 -21.16 -7.53 9.08
C ALA A 156 -20.53 -7.59 7.68
N PHE A 157 -19.22 -7.36 7.59
CA PHE A 157 -18.51 -7.37 6.31
C PHE A 157 -18.58 -8.72 5.59
N ALA A 158 -18.39 -9.83 6.31
CA ALA A 158 -18.47 -11.17 5.71
C ALA A 158 -19.88 -11.47 5.20
N ASN A 159 -20.93 -11.17 5.98
CA ASN A 159 -22.31 -11.42 5.56
C ASN A 159 -22.71 -10.59 4.34
N ASP A 160 -22.38 -9.30 4.33
CA ASP A 160 -22.74 -8.41 3.24
C ASP A 160 -22.00 -8.81 1.95
N SER A 161 -20.73 -9.19 2.07
CA SER A 161 -19.93 -9.66 0.92
C SER A 161 -20.46 -10.97 0.37
N ALA A 162 -20.80 -11.94 1.24
CA ALA A 162 -21.37 -13.21 0.84
C ALA A 162 -22.72 -13.04 0.12
N LYS A 163 -23.61 -12.20 0.67
CA LYS A 163 -24.90 -11.88 0.03
C LYS A 163 -24.70 -11.21 -1.32
N LEU A 164 -23.80 -10.22 -1.40
CA LEU A 164 -23.56 -9.49 -2.64
C LEU A 164 -23.07 -10.43 -3.75
N ILE A 165 -22.10 -11.31 -3.46
CA ILE A 165 -21.55 -12.18 -4.50
C ILE A 165 -22.51 -13.30 -4.91
N ILE A 166 -23.28 -13.87 -3.96
CA ILE A 166 -24.34 -14.83 -4.28
C ILE A 166 -25.41 -14.18 -5.16
N ASN A 167 -25.88 -12.98 -4.80
CA ASN A 167 -26.84 -12.23 -5.61
C ASN A 167 -26.25 -11.91 -7.00
N ALA A 168 -24.96 -11.57 -7.11
CA ALA A 168 -24.32 -11.32 -8.39
C ALA A 168 -24.28 -12.58 -9.27
N TYR A 169 -24.05 -13.75 -8.67
CA TYR A 169 -24.13 -15.03 -9.37
C TYR A 169 -25.57 -15.32 -9.85
N GLU A 170 -26.58 -15.22 -8.97
CA GLU A 170 -27.98 -15.47 -9.30
C GLU A 170 -28.51 -14.54 -10.41
N ASN A 171 -28.02 -13.31 -10.46
CA ASN A 171 -28.35 -12.34 -11.51
C ASN A 171 -27.49 -12.49 -12.78
N ASN A 172 -26.67 -13.54 -12.88
CA ASN A 172 -25.78 -13.82 -14.01
C ASN A 172 -24.72 -12.73 -14.30
N ASN A 173 -24.41 -11.87 -13.31
CA ASN A 173 -23.44 -10.79 -13.44
C ASN A 173 -21.99 -11.30 -13.46
N LEU A 174 -21.76 -12.54 -13.01
CA LEU A 174 -20.43 -13.16 -12.93
C LEU A 174 -20.04 -13.96 -14.18
N LYS A 175 -20.88 -13.95 -15.24
CA LYS A 175 -20.64 -14.70 -16.48
C LYS A 175 -19.29 -14.41 -17.13
N GLN A 176 -18.89 -13.13 -17.21
CA GLN A 176 -17.61 -12.72 -17.82
C GLN A 176 -16.39 -13.12 -16.99
N LEU A 177 -16.60 -13.55 -15.75
CA LEU A 177 -15.57 -13.97 -14.81
C LEU A 177 -15.49 -15.49 -14.69
N GLY A 178 -16.15 -16.21 -15.62
CA GLY A 178 -16.14 -17.67 -15.65
C GLY A 178 -17.19 -18.34 -14.75
N LEU A 179 -18.15 -17.59 -14.22
CA LEU A 179 -19.20 -18.13 -13.35
C LEU A 179 -20.61 -17.74 -13.83
N PRO A 180 -21.07 -18.25 -14.99
CA PRO A 180 -22.43 -18.03 -15.49
C PRO A 180 -23.48 -18.70 -14.61
N PHE A 181 -24.67 -18.11 -14.52
CA PHE A 181 -25.80 -18.72 -13.83
C PHE A 181 -26.37 -19.88 -14.64
N GLU A 182 -25.90 -21.09 -14.36
CA GLU A 182 -26.38 -22.34 -15.00
C GLU A 182 -27.18 -23.22 -14.04
N ARG A 183 -27.08 -22.95 -12.73
CA ARG A 183 -27.68 -23.77 -11.66
C ARG A 183 -27.90 -22.97 -10.39
N ASP A 184 -28.74 -23.50 -9.50
CA ASP A 184 -28.95 -22.96 -8.16
C ASP A 184 -27.61 -22.83 -7.38
N PRO A 185 -27.38 -21.76 -6.60
CA PRO A 185 -26.11 -21.56 -5.89
C PRO A 185 -25.74 -22.72 -4.95
N ASN A 186 -26.73 -23.38 -4.33
CA ASN A 186 -26.47 -24.51 -3.43
C ASN A 186 -26.11 -25.80 -4.19
N GLN A 187 -26.21 -25.79 -5.53
CA GLN A 187 -25.87 -26.90 -6.42
C GLN A 187 -24.56 -26.67 -7.19
N LEU A 188 -23.81 -25.60 -6.85
CA LEU A 188 -22.48 -25.35 -7.40
C LEU A 188 -21.50 -26.48 -7.06
N HIS A 189 -20.71 -26.87 -8.05
CA HIS A 189 -19.56 -27.77 -7.89
C HIS A 189 -18.45 -27.11 -7.09
N ILE A 190 -17.49 -27.90 -6.62
CA ILE A 190 -16.38 -27.42 -5.78
C ILE A 190 -15.56 -26.32 -6.48
N HIS A 191 -15.24 -26.50 -7.76
CA HIS A 191 -14.52 -25.49 -8.55
C HIS A 191 -15.29 -24.15 -8.63
N GLU A 192 -16.60 -24.22 -8.89
CA GLU A 192 -17.45 -23.03 -8.99
C GLU A 192 -17.59 -22.31 -7.63
N ARG A 193 -17.69 -23.09 -6.55
CA ARG A 193 -17.69 -22.58 -5.17
C ARG A 193 -16.38 -21.89 -4.80
N GLN A 194 -15.25 -22.45 -5.23
CA GLN A 194 -13.93 -21.87 -5.01
C GLN A 194 -13.79 -20.54 -5.76
N LEU A 195 -14.22 -20.49 -7.02
CA LEU A 195 -14.23 -19.25 -7.80
C LEU A 195 -15.15 -18.20 -7.14
N LEU A 196 -16.36 -18.60 -6.70
CA LEU A 196 -17.28 -17.70 -5.97
C LEU A 196 -16.66 -17.18 -4.67
N LEU A 197 -15.93 -18.03 -3.95
CA LEU A 197 -15.21 -17.66 -2.72
C LEU A 197 -14.11 -16.62 -3.00
N GLU A 198 -13.29 -16.83 -4.03
CA GLU A 198 -12.23 -15.89 -4.44
C GLU A 198 -12.81 -14.53 -4.83
N LEU A 199 -13.92 -14.51 -5.56
CA LEU A 199 -14.62 -13.27 -5.88
C LEU A 199 -15.23 -12.62 -4.63
N GLY A 200 -15.73 -13.43 -3.68
CA GLY A 200 -16.22 -12.98 -2.38
C GLY A 200 -15.12 -12.32 -1.54
N HIS A 201 -13.91 -12.88 -1.51
CA HIS A 201 -12.75 -12.27 -0.85
C HIS A 201 -12.41 -10.90 -1.47
N LYS A 202 -12.43 -10.78 -2.80
CA LYS A 202 -12.20 -9.49 -3.49
C LYS A 202 -13.22 -8.42 -3.11
N VAL A 203 -14.51 -8.80 -3.04
CA VAL A 203 -15.59 -7.90 -2.59
C VAL A 203 -15.38 -7.48 -1.13
N LEU A 204 -15.04 -8.44 -0.27
CA LEU A 204 -14.79 -8.23 1.16
C LEU A 204 -13.64 -7.26 1.40
N GLU A 205 -12.50 -7.48 0.75
CA GLU A 205 -11.34 -6.59 0.82
C GLU A 205 -11.71 -5.19 0.34
N THR A 206 -12.39 -5.09 -0.80
CA THR A 206 -12.86 -3.81 -1.35
C THR A 206 -13.74 -3.06 -0.35
N ALA A 207 -14.69 -3.74 0.29
CA ALA A 207 -15.59 -3.13 1.27
C ALA A 207 -14.82 -2.58 2.49
N ILE A 208 -13.82 -3.32 2.98
CA ILE A 208 -12.97 -2.88 4.08
C ILE A 208 -12.10 -1.71 3.65
N LEU A 209 -11.38 -1.81 2.53
CA LEU A 209 -10.56 -0.71 2.01
C LEU A 209 -11.38 0.57 1.85
N SER A 210 -12.59 0.47 1.30
CA SER A 210 -13.49 1.60 1.15
C SER A 210 -13.96 2.17 2.49
N LYS A 211 -14.37 1.33 3.45
CA LYS A 211 -14.84 1.81 4.76
C LYS A 211 -13.77 2.57 5.52
N TYR A 212 -12.53 2.10 5.44
CA TYR A 212 -11.39 2.66 6.15
C TYR A 212 -10.58 3.69 5.33
N ASN A 213 -11.01 3.99 4.08
CA ASN A 213 -10.33 4.89 3.14
C ASN A 213 -8.86 4.50 2.89
N TYR A 214 -8.59 3.19 2.78
CA TYR A 214 -7.27 2.67 2.45
C TYR A 214 -7.09 2.49 0.95
N LYS A 215 -5.85 2.71 0.50
CA LYS A 215 -5.41 2.34 -0.85
C LYS A 215 -4.97 0.88 -0.85
N GLY A 216 -5.42 0.09 -1.82
CA GLY A 216 -4.96 -1.29 -2.01
C GLY A 216 -3.62 -1.32 -2.75
N TYR A 217 -2.64 -2.10 -2.24
CA TYR A 217 -1.32 -2.26 -2.87
C TYR A 217 -1.23 -3.49 -3.79
N GLN A 218 -2.02 -4.55 -3.56
CA GLN A 218 -1.93 -5.82 -4.30
C GLN A 218 -3.18 -6.19 -5.11
N ASN A 219 -4.19 -5.32 -5.15
CA ASN A 219 -5.51 -5.67 -5.69
C ASN A 219 -5.66 -5.19 -7.14
N GLU A 220 -5.24 -5.99 -8.12
CA GLU A 220 -5.38 -5.63 -9.55
C GLU A 220 -6.75 -5.98 -10.15
N HIS A 221 -7.60 -6.74 -9.46
CA HIS A 221 -8.79 -7.35 -10.04
C HIS A 221 -10.10 -6.60 -9.73
N PHE A 222 -10.15 -5.32 -10.06
CA PHE A 222 -11.29 -4.43 -9.72
C PHE A 222 -12.47 -4.44 -10.72
N GLU A 223 -12.46 -5.26 -11.78
CA GLU A 223 -13.53 -5.24 -12.80
C GLU A 223 -14.94 -5.39 -12.20
N ILE A 224 -15.10 -6.22 -11.15
CA ILE A 224 -16.38 -6.48 -10.49
C ILE A 224 -16.96 -5.26 -9.78
N CYS A 225 -16.11 -4.39 -9.24
CA CYS A 225 -16.57 -3.26 -8.44
C CYS A 225 -16.16 -1.89 -8.98
N LYS A 226 -15.56 -1.82 -10.18
CA LYS A 226 -15.21 -0.58 -10.91
C LYS A 226 -16.31 0.50 -10.89
N GLN A 227 -17.58 0.13 -11.00
CA GLN A 227 -18.69 1.09 -10.98
C GLN A 227 -18.95 1.74 -9.60
N ASN A 228 -18.57 1.07 -8.51
CA ASN A 228 -18.74 1.55 -7.13
C ASN A 228 -17.42 2.06 -6.50
N ILE A 229 -16.28 1.87 -7.19
CA ILE A 229 -14.90 2.00 -6.66
C ILE A 229 -14.22 3.34 -6.97
N ASN A 230 -14.94 4.34 -7.49
CA ASN A 230 -14.34 5.64 -7.86
C ASN A 230 -13.51 6.35 -6.75
N ASN A 231 -13.55 5.87 -5.51
CA ASN A 231 -12.79 6.36 -4.36
C ASN A 231 -11.60 5.46 -3.90
N ILE A 232 -11.34 4.28 -4.48
CA ILE A 232 -10.16 3.45 -4.10
C ILE A 232 -8.99 3.76 -5.04
N GLY A 233 -8.07 4.61 -4.59
CA GLY A 233 -6.82 4.86 -5.31
C GLY A 233 -5.95 3.61 -5.38
N ASN A 234 -5.39 3.30 -6.55
CA ASN A 234 -4.48 2.16 -6.72
C ASN A 234 -3.06 2.55 -6.28
N ALA A 235 -2.59 2.00 -5.16
CA ALA A 235 -1.24 2.29 -4.63
C ALA A 235 -0.12 1.73 -5.52
N LEU A 236 -0.36 0.65 -6.27
CA LEU A 236 0.61 0.08 -7.21
C LEU A 236 0.95 1.08 -8.31
N LYS A 237 -0.06 1.78 -8.87
CA LYS A 237 0.17 2.86 -9.84
C LYS A 237 1.08 3.94 -9.29
N ILE A 238 0.88 4.33 -8.03
CA ILE A 238 1.72 5.36 -7.38
C ILE A 238 3.17 4.86 -7.28
N THR A 239 3.40 3.61 -6.89
CA THR A 239 4.73 2.98 -6.88
C THR A 239 5.37 2.95 -8.28
N ASP A 240 4.63 2.55 -9.31
CA ASP A 240 5.13 2.52 -10.68
C ASP A 240 5.54 3.92 -11.15
N ASN A 241 4.70 4.91 -10.87
CA ASN A 241 4.94 6.30 -11.22
C ASN A 241 6.17 6.88 -10.49
N VAL A 242 6.37 6.54 -9.22
CA VAL A 242 7.61 6.92 -8.48
C VAL A 242 8.83 6.25 -9.11
N SER A 243 8.72 4.97 -9.49
CA SER A 243 9.82 4.24 -10.14
C SER A 243 10.22 4.87 -11.47
N GLU A 244 9.26 5.33 -12.28
CA GLU A 244 9.54 6.05 -13.53
C GLU A 244 10.23 7.41 -13.28
N ILE A 245 9.78 8.16 -12.27
CA ILE A 245 10.46 9.42 -11.88
C ILE A 245 11.92 9.16 -11.48
N LEU A 246 12.17 8.12 -10.66
CA LEU A 246 13.52 7.76 -10.22
C LEU A 246 14.43 7.37 -11.40
N LYS A 247 13.90 6.60 -12.37
CA LYS A 247 14.63 6.23 -13.59
C LYS A 247 15.10 7.46 -14.37
N ILE A 248 14.25 8.48 -14.53
CA ILE A 248 14.58 9.72 -15.26
C ILE A 248 15.71 10.48 -14.57
N GLU A 249 15.73 10.48 -13.24
CA GLU A 249 16.79 11.11 -12.45
C GLU A 249 18.05 10.24 -12.28
N ASN A 250 18.11 9.10 -12.99
CA ASN A 250 19.16 8.08 -12.90
C ASN A 250 19.37 7.55 -11.47
N VAL A 251 18.29 7.37 -10.72
CA VAL A 251 18.28 6.76 -9.39
C VAL A 251 17.62 5.39 -9.48
N PRO A 252 18.21 4.33 -8.88
CA PRO A 252 17.52 3.06 -8.73
C PRO A 252 16.18 3.22 -8.01
N ASN A 253 15.20 2.35 -8.31
CA ASN A 253 13.93 2.40 -7.58
C ASN A 253 14.13 2.10 -6.08
N LEU A 254 13.17 2.49 -5.25
CA LEU A 254 13.29 2.41 -3.79
C LEU A 254 13.50 0.99 -3.28
N LYS A 255 12.86 -0.01 -3.92
CA LYS A 255 13.08 -1.43 -3.61
C LYS A 255 14.54 -1.83 -3.83
N LEU A 256 15.10 -1.49 -4.99
CA LEU A 256 16.49 -1.80 -5.34
C LEU A 256 17.50 -1.09 -4.43
N LEU A 257 17.21 0.15 -4.02
CA LEU A 257 18.06 0.86 -3.05
C LEU A 257 18.15 0.13 -1.71
N TYR A 258 17.04 -0.43 -1.23
CA TYR A 258 17.06 -1.29 -0.04
C TYR A 258 17.74 -2.64 -0.30
N GLN A 259 17.41 -3.31 -1.41
CA GLN A 259 17.93 -4.64 -1.73
C GLN A 259 19.44 -4.66 -1.97
N ASN A 260 20.02 -3.55 -2.42
CA ASN A 260 21.45 -3.36 -2.61
C ASN A 260 22.14 -2.78 -1.37
N GLU A 261 21.44 -2.71 -0.22
CA GLU A 261 21.94 -2.22 1.07
C GLU A 261 22.42 -0.76 1.06
N ASN A 262 21.97 0.02 0.07
CA ASN A 262 22.31 1.44 0.00
C ASN A 262 21.46 2.26 0.99
N LEU A 263 20.24 1.80 1.31
CA LEU A 263 19.38 2.35 2.36
C LEU A 263 18.84 1.26 3.29
N ASP A 264 18.73 1.58 4.58
CA ASP A 264 18.15 0.70 5.60
C ASP A 264 16.89 1.30 6.25
N PHE A 265 16.27 0.57 7.17
CA PHE A 265 15.08 1.05 7.88
C PHE A 265 15.36 2.23 8.83
N GLU A 266 16.61 2.50 9.23
CA GLU A 266 16.95 3.71 9.98
C GLU A 266 16.92 4.94 9.07
N SER A 267 17.33 4.81 7.80
CA SER A 267 17.22 5.87 6.79
C SER A 267 15.77 6.32 6.58
N VAL A 268 14.78 5.44 6.78
CA VAL A 268 13.35 5.83 6.74
C VAL A 268 13.09 6.99 7.69
N PHE A 269 13.57 6.92 8.93
CA PHE A 269 13.30 7.97 9.91
C PHE A 269 13.98 9.29 9.56
N LYS A 270 15.14 9.26 8.92
CA LYS A 270 15.83 10.48 8.47
C LYS A 270 15.10 11.11 7.29
N LEU A 271 14.86 10.32 6.23
CA LEU A 271 14.30 10.79 4.97
C LEU A 271 12.85 11.24 5.11
N ARG A 272 12.03 10.46 5.82
CA ARG A 272 10.58 10.65 5.91
C ARG A 272 10.17 11.96 6.60
N HIS A 273 11.03 12.50 7.46
CA HIS A 273 10.75 13.74 8.18
C HIS A 273 11.10 15.01 7.40
N LEU A 274 11.89 14.87 6.33
CA LEU A 274 12.24 15.99 5.44
C LEU A 274 10.98 16.65 4.89
N SER A 275 10.99 17.97 4.88
CA SER A 275 9.95 18.81 4.26
C SER A 275 9.74 18.44 2.79
N SER A 276 10.82 18.15 2.07
CA SER A 276 10.81 17.67 0.68
C SER A 276 10.12 16.31 0.54
N ALA A 277 10.40 15.36 1.43
CA ALA A 277 9.74 14.05 1.44
C ALA A 277 8.23 14.16 1.75
N LYS A 278 7.85 15.02 2.71
CA LYS A 278 6.43 15.31 3.00
C LYS A 278 5.72 15.92 1.79
N TYR A 279 6.36 16.88 1.13
CA TYR A 279 5.83 17.50 -0.08
C TYR A 279 5.70 16.48 -1.21
N PHE A 280 6.74 15.70 -1.49
CA PHE A 280 6.76 14.69 -2.55
C PHE A 280 5.64 13.67 -2.37
N ARG A 281 5.49 13.09 -1.17
CA ARG A 281 4.40 12.15 -0.88
C ARG A 281 3.05 12.78 -1.10
N LYS A 282 2.82 14.00 -0.59
CA LYS A 282 1.55 14.69 -0.80
C LYS A 282 1.28 14.88 -2.29
N TRP A 283 2.26 15.39 -3.04
CA TRP A 283 2.15 15.64 -4.47
C TRP A 283 1.90 14.35 -5.26
N ILE A 284 2.73 13.31 -5.12
CA ILE A 284 2.58 12.08 -5.91
C ILE A 284 1.29 11.33 -5.58
N ASN A 285 0.79 11.42 -4.34
CA ASN A 285 -0.51 10.85 -3.98
C ASN A 285 -1.68 11.70 -4.48
N GLU A 286 -1.52 13.01 -4.74
CA GLU A 286 -2.55 13.86 -5.34
C GLU A 286 -2.60 13.72 -6.88
N VAL A 287 -1.44 13.62 -7.54
CA VAL A 287 -1.36 13.56 -9.01
C VAL A 287 -1.34 12.13 -9.55
N GLY A 288 -0.82 11.18 -8.76
CA GLY A 288 -0.50 9.82 -9.19
C GLY A 288 -1.69 8.85 -9.28
N GLU A 289 -2.80 9.15 -8.61
CA GLU A 289 -3.92 8.21 -8.45
C GLU A 289 -4.68 7.94 -9.75
N ASN A 290 -4.79 8.94 -10.62
CA ASN A 290 -5.62 8.90 -11.83
C ASN A 290 -4.80 9.08 -13.13
N SER A 291 -3.48 9.20 -13.01
CA SER A 291 -2.61 9.54 -14.12
C SER A 291 -1.72 8.35 -14.50
N ASN A 292 -1.41 8.20 -15.78
CA ASN A 292 -0.44 7.21 -16.24
C ASN A 292 1.01 7.72 -16.11
N SER A 293 1.99 6.84 -16.32
CA SER A 293 3.42 7.16 -16.17
C SER A 293 3.91 8.31 -17.05
N TYR A 294 3.35 8.46 -18.25
CA TYR A 294 3.67 9.57 -19.16
C TYR A 294 3.17 10.92 -18.62
N GLU A 295 1.94 10.95 -18.11
CA GLU A 295 1.32 12.16 -17.57
C GLU A 295 2.04 12.66 -16.32
N ILE A 296 2.46 11.76 -15.44
CA ILE A 296 3.20 12.11 -14.23
C ILE A 296 4.64 12.52 -14.54
N THR A 297 5.29 11.86 -15.49
CA THR A 297 6.61 12.29 -15.97
C THR A 297 6.56 13.71 -16.52
N SER A 298 5.53 14.02 -17.32
CA SER A 298 5.33 15.35 -17.88
C SER A 298 5.07 16.39 -16.78
N GLU A 299 4.25 16.06 -15.79
CA GLU A 299 3.97 16.95 -14.65
C GLU A 299 5.21 17.15 -13.76
N TYR A 300 6.00 16.09 -13.53
CA TYR A 300 7.27 16.16 -12.82
C TYR A 300 8.21 17.16 -13.49
N ILE A 301 8.42 17.04 -14.80
CA ILE A 301 9.25 17.97 -15.58
C ILE A 301 8.71 19.40 -15.52
N ASN A 302 7.39 19.59 -15.63
CA ASN A 302 6.76 20.91 -15.54
C ASN A 302 6.96 21.58 -14.17
N GLN A 303 6.87 20.81 -13.08
CA GLN A 303 7.10 21.31 -11.72
C GLN A 303 8.56 21.73 -11.51
N ILE A 304 9.51 20.97 -12.05
CA ILE A 304 10.95 21.30 -11.95
C ILE A 304 11.30 22.54 -12.77
N GLN A 305 10.59 22.76 -13.88
CA GLN A 305 10.72 23.96 -14.71
C GLN A 305 9.98 25.20 -14.15
N GLY A 306 9.36 25.09 -12.97
CA GLY A 306 8.70 26.23 -12.29
C GLY A 306 7.29 26.55 -12.78
N ASN A 307 6.67 25.70 -13.62
CA ASN A 307 5.33 25.89 -14.14
C ASN A 307 4.25 25.33 -13.20
N THR A 308 3.95 26.04 -12.12
CA THR A 308 2.96 25.64 -11.09
C THR A 308 1.48 25.69 -11.54
N LYS A 309 1.20 26.09 -12.79
CA LYS A 309 -0.17 26.35 -13.31
C LYS A 309 -0.72 25.28 -14.26
N PHE A 310 -0.08 24.12 -14.39
CA PHE A 310 -0.53 23.10 -15.35
C PHE A 310 -1.99 22.65 -15.11
N PHE A 311 -2.39 22.42 -13.86
CA PHE A 311 -3.79 22.11 -13.44
C PHE A 311 -4.80 23.24 -13.71
N GLN A 312 -4.34 24.47 -13.92
CA GLN A 312 -5.20 25.61 -14.26
C GLN A 312 -5.32 25.81 -15.79
N SER A 313 -4.39 25.25 -16.56
CA SER A 313 -4.40 25.33 -18.02
C SER A 313 -5.46 24.43 -18.63
N THR A 314 -5.97 24.80 -19.81
CA THR A 314 -6.97 24.03 -20.57
C THR A 314 -6.50 22.60 -20.89
N LYS A 315 -5.18 22.36 -20.96
CA LYS A 315 -4.57 21.03 -21.11
C LYS A 315 -4.60 20.20 -19.82
N GLY A 316 -4.38 20.81 -18.64
CA GLY A 316 -4.50 20.12 -17.35
C GLY A 316 -5.97 19.80 -16.98
N LYS A 317 -6.92 20.64 -17.40
CA LYS A 317 -8.36 20.32 -17.31
C LYS A 317 -8.78 19.21 -18.29
N PHE A 318 -8.10 19.07 -19.42
CA PHE A 318 -8.34 18.01 -20.40
C PHE A 318 -7.78 16.66 -19.95
N LEU A 319 -6.60 16.64 -19.32
CA LEU A 319 -6.02 15.42 -18.72
C LEU A 319 -6.89 14.86 -17.56
N LYS A 320 -7.49 15.72 -16.74
CA LYS A 320 -8.43 15.31 -15.68
C LYS A 320 -9.61 14.48 -16.23
N ASN A 321 -9.94 14.63 -17.52
CA ASN A 321 -11.03 13.94 -18.19
C ASN A 321 -10.57 12.72 -19.02
N LEU A 322 -9.28 12.53 -19.25
CA LEU A 322 -8.74 11.43 -20.08
C LEU A 322 -8.45 10.14 -19.31
N GLY A 323 -8.60 10.13 -17.98
CA GLY A 323 -8.54 8.92 -17.15
C GLY A 323 -9.59 7.83 -17.49
N LEU A 324 -10.40 8.03 -18.53
CA LEU A 324 -11.42 7.10 -19.02
C LEU A 324 -10.99 6.29 -20.26
N PHE A 325 -9.84 6.56 -20.88
CA PHE A 325 -9.40 5.81 -22.05
C PHE A 325 -7.95 5.36 -21.92
N GLY A 326 -7.78 4.10 -21.51
CA GLY A 326 -6.48 3.44 -21.54
C GLY A 326 -6.00 3.25 -22.98
N VAL A 327 -4.73 3.54 -23.22
CA VAL A 327 -3.90 2.84 -24.20
C VAL A 327 -2.48 2.78 -23.64
N THR A 328 -2.05 1.57 -23.29
CA THR A 328 -0.66 1.18 -23.08
C THR A 328 0.08 1.21 -24.41
N THR A 329 0.91 2.22 -24.64
CA THR A 329 1.95 2.16 -25.68
C THR A 329 3.23 2.74 -25.10
N GLY A 330 4.24 1.88 -24.95
CA GLY A 330 5.50 2.22 -24.33
C GLY A 330 6.33 3.17 -25.18
N ILE A 331 7.09 4.04 -24.52
CA ILE A 331 8.24 4.75 -25.10
C ILE A 331 9.30 4.94 -24.01
N GLY A 332 10.30 4.06 -24.03
CA GLY A 332 11.57 4.23 -23.31
C GLY A 332 12.66 4.91 -24.16
N THR A 333 12.30 5.75 -25.15
CA THR A 333 13.28 6.21 -26.16
C THR A 333 13.20 7.68 -26.59
N ILE A 334 12.51 8.59 -25.87
CA ILE A 334 12.47 10.03 -26.28
C ILE A 334 13.16 11.01 -25.31
N ILE A 335 13.59 10.61 -24.12
CA ILE A 335 14.33 11.52 -23.20
C ILE A 335 15.82 11.15 -23.09
N GLY A 336 16.39 10.68 -24.20
CA GLY A 336 17.81 10.38 -24.34
C GLY A 336 18.37 11.05 -25.59
N GLY A 337 18.37 12.39 -25.64
CA GLY A 337 18.96 13.11 -26.78
C GLY A 337 18.82 14.62 -26.69
N GLN A 338 19.94 15.31 -26.45
CA GLN A 338 20.19 16.74 -26.73
C GLN A 338 19.19 17.78 -26.18
N LEU A 339 19.03 17.87 -24.86
CA LEU A 339 18.64 19.14 -24.21
C LEU A 339 19.52 19.49 -23.01
N GLY A 340 20.80 19.14 -23.11
CA GLY A 340 21.88 19.59 -22.23
C GLY A 340 22.75 20.65 -22.90
N ALA A 341 22.16 21.75 -23.38
CA ALA A 341 22.85 22.99 -23.73
C ALA A 341 21.79 24.06 -24.05
N ILE A 342 22.06 25.31 -23.69
CA ILE A 342 21.22 26.53 -23.88
C ILE A 342 20.15 26.65 -22.77
N ALA A 343 20.18 27.60 -21.83
CA ALA A 343 20.85 28.88 -21.75
C ALA A 343 21.19 29.22 -20.28
N GLY A 344 22.48 29.48 -20.03
CA GLY A 344 22.89 30.39 -18.97
C GLY A 344 23.08 31.77 -19.60
N THR A 345 22.32 32.77 -19.16
CA THR A 345 22.68 34.21 -19.10
C THR A 345 21.47 35.04 -18.68
N ALA A 346 21.71 36.01 -17.80
CA ALA A 346 20.77 36.96 -17.17
C ALA A 346 19.90 36.32 -16.07
N ILE A 347 20.14 36.60 -14.79
CA ILE A 347 19.83 37.88 -14.15
C ILE A 347 20.97 38.31 -13.21
N GLY A 348 21.51 39.50 -13.45
CA GLY A 348 22.40 40.19 -12.54
C GLY A 348 21.69 41.30 -11.77
N LYS A 349 22.12 41.47 -10.51
CA LYS A 349 22.09 42.68 -9.67
C LYS A 349 20.73 43.28 -9.28
N LEU A 350 20.38 43.16 -8.00
CA LEU A 350 19.88 44.25 -7.16
C LEU A 350 20.40 44.07 -5.72
N VAL A 351 20.64 45.20 -5.05
CA VAL A 351 21.58 45.47 -3.95
C VAL A 351 20.91 45.44 -2.56
N GLU A 352 21.65 45.05 -1.52
CA GLU A 352 21.29 45.03 -0.08
C GLU A 352 21.10 46.45 0.54
N PRO A 353 20.52 46.59 1.78
CA PRO A 353 21.36 46.54 3.00
C PRO A 353 20.71 45.93 4.28
N ALA A 354 21.56 45.18 5.02
CA ALA A 354 21.71 44.99 6.49
C ALA A 354 20.52 45.09 7.48
N VAL A 355 20.33 44.04 8.30
CA VAL A 355 20.20 44.13 9.78
C VAL A 355 20.84 42.88 10.43
N ASP A 356 21.85 43.10 11.27
CA ASP A 356 22.39 42.15 12.25
C ASP A 356 21.39 41.99 13.41
N LEU A 357 20.80 40.80 13.61
CA LEU A 357 20.31 40.33 14.91
C LEU A 357 20.35 38.80 14.94
N GLY A 358 21.18 38.24 15.81
CA GLY A 358 21.42 36.81 15.88
C GLY A 358 20.30 36.00 16.52
N LEU A 359 20.03 34.81 15.96
CA LEU A 359 19.59 33.60 16.66
C LEU A 359 20.21 32.38 15.95
N GLY A 360 21.02 31.64 16.70
CA GLY A 360 21.88 30.57 16.18
C GLY A 360 21.18 29.22 15.98
N LEU A 361 21.66 28.50 14.97
CA LEU A 361 21.65 27.02 14.81
C LEU A 361 20.31 26.29 14.63
N LEU A 362 19.17 26.98 14.49
CA LEU A 362 17.89 26.35 14.11
C LEU A 362 17.33 26.81 12.75
N GLU A 363 18.00 27.73 12.04
CA GLU A 363 17.44 28.36 10.82
C GLU A 363 18.11 27.95 9.49
N THR A 364 19.18 27.14 9.52
CA THR A 364 19.88 26.76 8.28
C THR A 364 19.14 25.70 7.45
N PHE A 365 18.16 24.98 8.01
CA PHE A 365 17.41 23.94 7.28
C PHE A 365 16.05 24.38 6.74
N TRP A 366 15.57 25.57 7.13
CA TRP A 366 14.26 26.08 6.72
C TRP A 366 14.36 27.13 5.60
N PHE A 367 15.50 27.82 5.49
CA PHE A 367 15.63 28.97 4.58
C PHE A 367 15.89 28.60 3.11
N ASP A 368 16.59 27.49 2.84
CA ASP A 368 16.82 27.02 1.45
C ASP A 368 15.52 26.55 0.75
N ASP A 369 14.57 26.04 1.55
CA ASP A 369 13.25 25.56 1.12
C ASP A 369 12.26 26.68 0.79
N LEU A 370 12.48 27.88 1.34
CA LEU A 370 11.59 29.03 1.19
C LEU A 370 11.99 29.88 -0.03
N LEU A 371 13.29 29.92 -0.37
CA LEU A 371 13.83 30.76 -1.43
C LEU A 371 13.77 30.13 -2.84
N ASN A 372 13.66 28.80 -2.96
CA ASN A 372 13.68 28.09 -4.26
C ASN A 372 12.32 27.55 -4.75
N GLY A 373 11.26 27.60 -3.92
CA GLY A 373 9.97 26.97 -4.25
C GLY A 373 10.04 25.44 -4.18
N LYS A 374 9.18 24.83 -3.35
CA LYS A 374 9.20 23.37 -3.15
C LYS A 374 8.80 22.64 -4.44
N ASN A 375 9.65 21.73 -4.91
CA ASN A 375 9.39 20.88 -6.07
C ASN A 375 9.70 19.40 -5.74
N PRO A 376 9.17 18.42 -6.51
CA PRO A 376 9.32 17.00 -6.18
C PRO A 376 10.76 16.45 -6.31
N ARG A 377 11.65 17.13 -7.04
CA ARG A 377 13.06 16.71 -7.22
C ARG A 377 13.87 16.79 -5.92
N MET A 378 13.52 17.71 -5.03
CA MET A 378 14.19 17.87 -3.73
C MET A 378 14.14 16.60 -2.85
N PHE A 379 13.14 15.72 -3.05
CA PHE A 379 13.11 14.42 -2.37
C PHE A 379 14.10 13.44 -3.01
N ILE A 380 14.23 13.45 -4.34
CA ILE A 380 15.18 12.61 -5.08
C ILE A 380 16.62 13.01 -4.73
N ASP A 381 16.89 14.31 -4.62
CA ASP A 381 18.21 14.82 -4.21
C ASP A 381 18.57 14.40 -2.78
N ALA A 382 17.57 14.36 -1.87
CA ALA A 382 17.78 13.84 -0.53
C ALA A 382 18.11 12.34 -0.52
N ILE A 383 17.48 11.54 -1.40
CA ILE A 383 17.83 10.13 -1.60
C ILE A 383 19.26 9.99 -2.11
N LYS A 384 19.66 10.78 -3.12
CA LYS A 384 21.03 10.78 -3.65
C LYS A 384 22.06 11.10 -2.57
N LYS A 385 21.80 12.14 -1.77
CA LYS A 385 22.67 12.58 -0.68
C LYS A 385 22.85 11.53 0.42
N GLU A 386 21.78 10.87 0.85
CA GLU A 386 21.88 9.80 1.86
C GLU A 386 22.63 8.57 1.31
N ASN A 387 22.53 8.31 0.00
CA ASN A 387 23.23 7.21 -0.69
C ASN A 387 24.66 7.53 -1.14
N SER A 388 25.17 8.75 -0.92
CA SER A 388 26.45 9.22 -1.50
C SER A 388 26.53 9.07 -3.04
N LEU A 389 25.40 9.22 -3.74
CA LEU A 389 25.27 9.18 -5.20
C LEU A 389 25.43 10.57 -5.85
#